data_AF-A0A9E2JPH4-F1
#
_entry.id   AF-A0A9E2JPH4-F1
#
_cell.length_a   1.000
_cell.length_b   1.000
_cell.length_c   1.000
_cell.angle_alpha   90.00
_cell.angle_beta   90.00
_cell.angle_gamma   90.00
#
_symmetry.space_group_name_H-M   'P 1'
#
loop_
_entity.id
_entity.type
_entity.pdbx_description
1 polymer ?
#
loop_
_entity_poly.entity_id
_entity_poly.type
_entity_poly.pdbx_seq_one_letter_code
_entity_poly.pdbx_strand_id
1 'polypeptide(L)'
;MGKQELHEHLAGGVTTVSRCWSLTRTDGTRFGFTDHDGDLVFDGLTFRADTGLSAKALSQATGLSVDNTEAMGALRDDALSDSDIEAGRFDGAEVVSWLVNWRDVTQRRILFRGSIGEIRRANGAFHAELRGLTELLNRPVGRVYQGPCSAVLGDRMCQVNVSDTLFAHDASVVSIDANRSLSFAMLPAFEDGWFQRGYIEVLSGAAIGLTGVIKRDRATPSSRVIDLWQPLGATLVPGDSIRLVAGCDKRFETCRLKFDNALNYQGFPDIPEEDWMLVYPSRAKSLAGGSRR
;
A
#
# COMPACT_ATOMS: atom_id res chain seq x y z
N MET A 1 -22.48 -7.11 21.97
CA MET A 1 -23.72 -7.09 22.75
C MET A 1 -24.95 -6.93 21.86
N GLY A 2 -25.03 -6.01 20.89
CA GLY A 2 -26.31 -5.75 20.20
C GLY A 2 -26.80 -6.62 19.03
N LYS A 3 -26.26 -7.82 18.77
CA LYS A 3 -26.77 -8.66 17.65
C LYS A 3 -28.14 -9.27 17.95
N GLN A 4 -28.34 -9.70 19.20
CA GLN A 4 -29.58 -10.35 19.61
C GLN A 4 -30.72 -9.33 19.76
N GLU A 5 -30.43 -8.19 20.40
CA GLU A 5 -31.35 -7.06 20.51
C GLU A 5 -31.77 -6.55 19.12
N LEU A 6 -30.83 -6.44 18.16
CA LEU A 6 -31.16 -6.11 16.78
C LEU A 6 -32.06 -7.17 16.12
N HIS A 7 -31.83 -8.45 16.39
CA HIS A 7 -32.66 -9.52 15.83
C HIS A 7 -34.10 -9.45 16.36
N GLU A 8 -34.26 -9.23 17.66
CA GLU A 8 -35.57 -9.03 18.30
C GLU A 8 -36.29 -7.80 17.73
N HIS A 9 -35.57 -6.68 17.52
CA HIS A 9 -36.11 -5.49 16.86
C HIS A 9 -36.58 -5.77 15.43
N LEU A 10 -35.77 -6.47 14.64
CA LEU A 10 -36.11 -6.84 13.27
C LEU A 10 -37.33 -7.76 13.19
N ALA A 11 -37.59 -8.58 14.21
CA ALA A 11 -38.76 -9.45 14.28
C ALA A 11 -40.08 -8.69 14.55
N GLY A 12 -40.03 -7.44 15.03
CA GLY A 12 -41.19 -6.62 15.39
C GLY A 12 -41.98 -6.01 14.22
N GLY A 13 -41.52 -6.17 12.97
CA GLY A 13 -42.23 -5.75 11.75
C GLY A 13 -42.12 -4.26 11.39
N VAL A 14 -42.06 -3.35 12.38
CA VAL A 14 -41.71 -1.93 12.17
C VAL A 14 -40.27 -1.72 12.57
N THR A 15 -39.39 -1.49 11.60
CA THR A 15 -37.95 -1.38 11.84
C THR A 15 -37.46 0.06 11.72
N THR A 16 -36.47 0.38 12.53
CA THR A 16 -35.78 1.68 12.57
C THR A 16 -34.30 1.47 12.27
N VAL A 17 -34.02 0.74 11.19
CA VAL A 17 -32.65 0.40 10.80
C VAL A 17 -32.16 1.24 9.64
N SER A 18 -30.91 1.64 9.70
CA SER A 18 -30.14 2.27 8.64
C SER A 18 -28.86 1.49 8.40
N ARG A 19 -28.23 1.71 7.26
CA ARG A 19 -26.88 1.24 6.98
C ARG A 19 -25.87 2.30 7.37
N CYS A 20 -24.76 1.82 7.90
CA CYS A 20 -23.60 2.64 8.22
C CYS A 20 -22.36 2.01 7.58
N TRP A 21 -21.43 2.83 7.12
CA TRP A 21 -20.15 2.39 6.57
C TRP A 21 -19.02 3.20 7.18
N SER A 22 -17.95 2.52 7.52
CA SER A 22 -16.69 3.17 7.88
C SER A 22 -15.66 2.83 6.84
N LEU A 23 -14.87 3.82 6.48
CA LEU A 23 -13.70 3.67 5.66
C LEU A 23 -12.48 4.12 6.45
N THR A 24 -11.44 3.29 6.50
CA THR A 24 -10.18 3.62 7.16
C THR A 24 -9.03 3.54 6.16
N ARG A 25 -8.41 4.69 5.86
CA ARG A 25 -7.20 4.77 5.03
C ARG A 25 -6.01 4.12 5.73
N THR A 26 -4.98 3.78 4.96
CA THR A 26 -3.73 3.20 5.47
C THR A 26 -2.97 4.15 6.41
N ASP A 27 -3.19 5.47 6.29
CA ASP A 27 -2.67 6.49 7.19
C ASP A 27 -3.49 6.69 8.49
N GLY A 28 -4.56 5.92 8.67
CA GLY A 28 -5.43 5.97 9.86
C GLY A 28 -6.56 7.01 9.79
N THR A 29 -6.66 7.80 8.71
CA THR A 29 -7.80 8.69 8.50
C THR A 29 -9.08 7.86 8.35
N ARG A 30 -10.12 8.24 9.10
CA ARG A 30 -11.40 7.52 9.16
C ARG A 30 -12.54 8.38 8.66
N PHE A 31 -13.42 7.78 7.87
CA PHE A 31 -14.65 8.38 7.34
C PHE A 31 -15.84 7.51 7.72
N GLY A 32 -16.95 8.14 8.09
CA GLY A 32 -18.19 7.45 8.44
C GLY A 32 -19.35 7.99 7.59
N PHE A 33 -20.15 7.08 7.04
CA PHE A 33 -21.29 7.40 6.18
C PHE A 33 -22.53 6.64 6.66
N THR A 34 -23.72 7.23 6.53
CA THR A 34 -24.99 6.53 6.77
C THR A 34 -26.04 6.87 5.72
N ASP A 35 -26.95 5.93 5.45
CA ASP A 35 -28.15 6.17 4.62
C ASP A 35 -29.35 6.69 5.43
N HIS A 36 -29.13 7.01 6.72
CA HIS A 36 -30.08 7.73 7.56
C HIS A 36 -30.10 9.23 7.22
N ASP A 37 -31.17 9.93 7.60
CA ASP A 37 -31.34 11.38 7.42
C ASP A 37 -30.71 12.22 8.55
N GLY A 38 -30.06 11.57 9.52
CA GLY A 38 -29.31 12.22 10.59
C GLY A 38 -28.01 11.50 10.92
N ASP A 39 -27.05 12.25 11.46
CA ASP A 39 -25.74 11.72 11.85
C ASP A 39 -25.88 10.70 12.98
N LEU A 40 -25.12 9.61 12.89
CA LEU A 40 -25.04 8.56 13.89
C LEU A 40 -23.63 8.50 14.47
N VAL A 41 -23.49 8.19 15.77
CA VAL A 41 -22.18 8.18 16.44
C VAL A 41 -22.01 6.87 17.21
N PHE A 42 -20.97 6.11 16.86
CA PHE A 42 -20.54 4.92 17.61
C PHE A 42 -19.08 4.58 17.31
N ASP A 43 -18.45 3.81 18.20
CA ASP A 43 -17.04 3.37 18.07
C ASP A 43 -16.04 4.54 17.85
N GLY A 44 -16.36 5.71 18.41
CA GLY A 44 -15.55 6.93 18.30
C GLY A 44 -15.55 7.58 16.91
N LEU A 45 -16.50 7.23 16.04
CA LEU A 45 -16.65 7.76 14.69
C LEU A 45 -18.06 8.36 14.51
N THR A 46 -18.13 9.50 13.84
CA THR A 46 -19.39 10.08 13.35
C THR A 46 -19.66 9.58 11.93
N PHE A 47 -20.80 8.95 11.75
CA PHE A 47 -21.34 8.52 10.48
C PHE A 47 -22.28 9.61 9.97
N ARG A 48 -21.83 10.34 8.95
CA ARG A 48 -22.55 11.50 8.42
C ARG A 48 -23.68 11.06 7.50
N ALA A 49 -24.81 11.74 7.58
CA ALA A 49 -25.99 11.53 6.72
C ALA A 49 -25.84 12.03 5.28
N ASP A 50 -24.62 12.40 4.87
CA ASP A 50 -24.33 12.96 3.56
C ASP A 50 -24.03 11.85 2.53
N THR A 51 -24.11 12.19 1.24
CA THR A 51 -24.27 11.35 0.03
C THR A 51 -23.22 10.25 -0.28
N GLY A 52 -22.50 9.74 0.72
CA GLY A 52 -21.25 9.00 0.55
C GLY A 52 -21.34 7.54 0.10
N LEU A 53 -22.46 6.82 0.26
CA LEU A 53 -22.50 5.40 -0.14
C LEU A 53 -23.91 4.84 -0.37
N SER A 54 -24.40 4.85 -1.61
CA SER A 54 -25.54 4.02 -1.99
C SER A 54 -25.06 2.63 -2.42
N ALA A 55 -25.14 1.63 -1.53
CA ALA A 55 -24.77 0.26 -1.88
C ALA A 55 -25.84 -0.37 -2.78
N LYS A 56 -25.59 -0.46 -4.10
CA LYS A 56 -26.35 -1.38 -4.95
C LYS A 56 -25.90 -2.82 -4.65
N ALA A 57 -26.85 -3.62 -4.16
CA ALA A 57 -26.82 -5.07 -3.95
C ALA A 57 -25.51 -5.67 -3.39
N LEU A 58 -25.46 -5.89 -2.07
CA LEU A 58 -24.49 -6.79 -1.46
C LEU A 58 -24.90 -8.24 -1.79
N SER A 59 -24.20 -8.89 -2.72
CA SER A 59 -24.36 -10.33 -2.99
C SER A 59 -23.37 -11.14 -2.15
N GLN A 60 -23.86 -12.13 -1.40
CA GLN A 60 -23.05 -13.09 -0.64
C GLN A 60 -23.21 -14.48 -1.26
N ALA A 61 -22.10 -15.15 -1.59
CA ALA A 61 -22.09 -16.55 -2.00
C ALA A 61 -21.38 -17.41 -0.94
N THR A 62 -21.78 -18.67 -0.82
CA THR A 62 -21.10 -19.63 0.05
C THR A 62 -20.01 -20.34 -0.75
N GLY A 63 -18.78 -19.80 -0.78
CA GLY A 63 -17.64 -20.38 -1.48
C GLY A 63 -16.29 -19.73 -1.12
N LEU A 64 -15.18 -20.37 -1.52
CA LEU A 64 -13.82 -19.80 -1.44
C LEU A 64 -13.45 -19.00 -2.69
N SER A 65 -14.25 -19.12 -3.77
CA SER A 65 -14.20 -18.19 -4.90
C SER A 65 -14.35 -16.79 -4.34
N VAL A 66 -13.51 -15.86 -4.80
CA VAL A 66 -13.61 -14.45 -4.40
C VAL A 66 -15.08 -14.08 -4.56
N ASP A 67 -15.73 -13.77 -3.45
CA ASP A 67 -16.96 -13.00 -3.47
C ASP A 67 -16.54 -11.68 -4.12
N ASN A 68 -16.60 -11.61 -5.46
CA ASN A 68 -16.57 -10.36 -6.18
C ASN A 68 -17.90 -9.71 -5.88
N THR A 69 -18.07 -9.28 -4.64
CA THR A 69 -19.10 -8.34 -4.27
C THR A 69 -18.66 -7.03 -4.90
N GLU A 70 -19.01 -6.83 -6.17
CA GLU A 70 -19.10 -5.49 -6.74
C GLU A 70 -20.20 -4.76 -5.97
N ALA A 71 -19.89 -4.31 -4.76
CA ALA A 71 -20.70 -3.28 -4.14
C ALA A 71 -20.41 -2.01 -4.92
N MET A 72 -21.24 -1.75 -5.92
CA MET A 72 -21.24 -0.48 -6.63
C MET A 72 -21.75 0.57 -5.63
N GLY A 73 -20.82 1.19 -4.91
CA GLY A 73 -21.06 2.39 -4.12
C GLY A 73 -20.67 3.59 -4.97
N ALA A 74 -21.61 4.51 -5.22
CA ALA A 74 -21.23 5.86 -5.62
C ALA A 74 -20.63 6.55 -4.38
N LEU A 75 -19.31 6.70 -4.36
CA LEU A 75 -18.63 7.53 -3.38
C LEU A 75 -18.80 8.99 -3.81
N ARG A 76 -19.71 9.71 -3.15
CA ARG A 76 -19.84 11.17 -3.30
C ARG A 76 -19.97 11.78 -1.92
N ASP A 77 -18.89 12.30 -1.41
CA ASP A 77 -18.90 13.09 -0.19
C ASP A 77 -17.82 14.15 -0.36
N ASP A 78 -18.09 15.39 0.07
CA ASP A 78 -17.09 16.45 0.04
C ASP A 78 -15.83 16.08 0.87
N ALA A 79 -15.96 15.15 1.83
CA ALA A 79 -14.86 14.58 2.59
C ALA A 79 -14.00 13.58 1.80
N LEU A 80 -14.52 13.00 0.71
CA LEU A 80 -13.77 12.14 -0.21
C LEU A 80 -13.27 12.97 -1.39
N SER A 81 -12.18 13.71 -1.18
CA SER A 81 -11.66 14.59 -2.22
C SER A 81 -11.23 13.82 -3.47
N ASP A 82 -11.62 14.33 -4.65
CA ASP A 82 -11.19 13.80 -5.96
C ASP A 82 -9.66 13.65 -6.02
N SER A 83 -8.94 14.65 -5.50
CA SER A 83 -7.48 14.66 -5.43
C SER A 83 -6.91 13.52 -4.60
N ASP A 84 -7.57 13.12 -3.52
CA ASP A 84 -7.08 12.02 -2.68
C ASP A 84 -7.31 10.66 -3.33
N ILE A 85 -8.42 10.53 -4.06
CA ILE A 85 -8.73 9.34 -4.86
C ILE A 85 -7.71 9.19 -5.98
N GLU A 86 -7.46 10.26 -6.74
CA GLU A 86 -6.46 10.27 -7.81
C GLU A 86 -5.04 10.05 -7.29
N ALA A 87 -4.77 10.49 -6.05
CA ALA A 87 -3.51 10.22 -5.36
C ALA A 87 -3.35 8.77 -4.89
N GLY A 88 -4.36 7.91 -5.07
CA GLY A 88 -4.33 6.51 -4.63
C GLY A 88 -4.43 6.33 -3.11
N ARG A 89 -4.83 7.35 -2.36
CA ARG A 89 -4.84 7.31 -0.88
C ARG A 89 -5.88 6.36 -0.30
N PHE A 90 -6.87 5.97 -1.11
CA PHE A 90 -7.92 5.01 -0.74
C PHE A 90 -7.60 3.57 -1.14
N ASP A 91 -6.48 3.33 -1.83
CA ASP A 91 -6.08 1.99 -2.27
C ASP A 91 -5.85 1.09 -1.05
N GLY A 92 -6.57 -0.03 -0.99
CA GLY A 92 -6.49 -0.96 0.13
C GLY A 92 -7.10 -0.44 1.44
N ALA A 93 -7.81 0.69 1.43
CA ALA A 93 -8.50 1.20 2.62
C ALA A 93 -9.50 0.16 3.16
N GLU A 94 -9.53 -0.02 4.49
CA GLU A 94 -10.48 -0.94 5.12
C GLU A 94 -11.89 -0.37 5.02
N VAL A 95 -12.85 -1.23 4.64
CA VAL A 95 -14.28 -0.91 4.64
C VAL A 95 -15.01 -1.87 5.55
N VAL A 96 -15.83 -1.32 6.44
CA VAL A 96 -16.76 -2.08 7.28
C VAL A 96 -18.15 -1.51 7.08
N SER A 97 -19.14 -2.38 6.87
CA SER A 97 -20.54 -1.98 6.78
C SER A 97 -21.37 -2.64 7.86
N TRP A 98 -22.36 -1.90 8.36
CA TRP A 98 -23.28 -2.34 9.40
C TRP A 98 -24.72 -2.13 8.97
N LEU A 99 -25.59 -2.96 9.54
CA LEU A 99 -26.98 -2.60 9.78
C LEU A 99 -27.08 -2.11 11.23
N VAL A 100 -27.64 -0.92 11.43
CA VAL A 100 -27.68 -0.22 12.71
C VAL A 100 -29.11 0.19 13.00
N ASN A 101 -29.60 -0.04 14.22
CA ASN A 101 -30.82 0.63 14.66
C ASN A 101 -30.51 2.11 14.97
N TRP A 102 -31.03 3.05 14.19
CA TRP A 102 -30.74 4.47 14.39
C TRP A 102 -31.34 5.04 15.68
N ARG A 103 -32.33 4.35 16.30
CA ARG A 103 -32.84 4.72 17.64
C ARG A 103 -31.89 4.31 18.77
N ASP A 104 -31.13 3.24 18.56
CA ASP A 104 -30.17 2.71 19.53
C ASP A 104 -29.02 2.06 18.78
N VAL A 105 -27.96 2.85 18.56
CA VAL A 105 -26.79 2.44 17.77
C VAL A 105 -26.03 1.26 18.38
N THR A 106 -26.31 0.88 19.64
CA THR A 106 -25.72 -0.32 20.24
C THR A 106 -26.25 -1.60 19.59
N GLN A 107 -27.49 -1.55 19.06
CA GLN A 107 -28.13 -2.62 18.30
C GLN A 107 -27.67 -2.58 16.85
N ARG A 108 -26.52 -3.21 16.58
CA ARG A 108 -25.92 -3.25 15.25
C ARG A 108 -25.26 -4.58 14.91
N ARG A 109 -25.17 -4.87 13.62
CA ARG A 109 -24.49 -6.05 13.08
C ARG A 109 -23.68 -5.68 11.85
N ILE A 110 -22.43 -6.16 11.80
CA ILE A 110 -21.59 -6.09 10.60
C ILE A 110 -22.23 -6.92 9.49
N LEU A 111 -22.41 -6.31 8.31
CA LEU A 111 -22.85 -6.95 7.09
C LEU A 111 -21.67 -7.35 6.19
N PHE A 112 -20.65 -6.49 6.10
CA PHE A 112 -19.45 -6.72 5.31
C PHE A 112 -18.23 -6.12 6.01
N ARG A 113 -17.08 -6.78 5.81
CA ARG A 113 -15.75 -6.25 6.13
C ARG A 113 -14.80 -6.66 5.02
N GLY A 114 -13.98 -5.73 4.57
CA GLY A 114 -13.07 -5.95 3.46
C GLY A 114 -12.21 -4.72 3.19
N SER A 115 -11.72 -4.59 1.96
CA SER A 115 -10.91 -3.45 1.55
C SER A 115 -11.36 -2.89 0.20
N ILE A 116 -11.06 -1.62 -0.06
CA ILE A 116 -11.18 -1.05 -1.40
C ILE A 116 -10.14 -1.67 -2.33
N GLY A 117 -10.63 -2.14 -3.48
CA GLY A 117 -9.86 -2.60 -4.62
C GLY A 117 -9.64 -1.48 -5.64
N GLU A 118 -9.99 -1.73 -6.90
CA GLU A 118 -9.90 -0.71 -7.94
C GLU A 118 -10.99 0.36 -7.78
N ILE A 119 -10.61 1.63 -7.94
CA ILE A 119 -11.54 2.76 -8.03
C ILE A 119 -11.59 3.25 -9.48
N ARG A 120 -12.79 3.29 -10.07
CA ARG A 120 -13.03 3.81 -11.42
C ARG A 120 -13.94 5.03 -11.39
N ARG A 121 -13.68 6.00 -12.28
CA ARG A 121 -14.57 7.14 -12.50
C ARG A 121 -15.56 6.81 -13.62
N ALA A 122 -16.85 6.98 -13.36
CA ALA A 122 -17.89 6.92 -14.39
C ALA A 122 -19.01 7.92 -14.08
N ASN A 123 -19.47 8.67 -15.09
CA ASN A 123 -20.62 9.59 -14.99
C ASN A 123 -20.53 10.60 -13.82
N GLY A 124 -19.32 11.12 -13.55
CA GLY A 124 -19.07 12.07 -12.46
C GLY A 124 -19.16 11.47 -11.06
N ALA A 125 -19.26 10.15 -10.93
CA ALA A 125 -19.19 9.42 -9.67
C ALA A 125 -17.97 8.48 -9.66
N PHE A 126 -17.51 8.11 -8.47
CA PHE A 126 -16.53 7.04 -8.32
C PHE A 126 -17.22 5.73 -7.98
N HIS A 127 -16.69 4.65 -8.55
CA HIS A 127 -17.08 3.28 -8.30
C HIS A 127 -15.87 2.58 -7.70
N ALA A 128 -15.99 2.15 -6.45
CA ALA A 128 -14.97 1.34 -5.79
C ALA A 128 -15.36 -0.13 -5.82
N GLU A 129 -14.44 -0.99 -6.23
CA GLU A 129 -14.52 -2.43 -6.01
C GLU A 129 -14.32 -2.71 -4.51
N LEU A 130 -15.20 -3.52 -3.90
CA LEU A 130 -15.00 -3.99 -2.53
C LEU A 130 -14.51 -5.44 -2.54
N ARG A 131 -13.32 -5.67 -1.99
CA ARG A 131 -12.72 -7.00 -1.89
C ARG A 131 -13.00 -7.58 -0.51
N GLY A 132 -13.63 -8.75 -0.47
CA GLY A 132 -13.94 -9.46 0.78
C GLY A 132 -12.68 -10.00 1.48
N LEU A 133 -12.86 -10.49 2.71
CA LEU A 133 -11.75 -11.03 3.53
C LEU A 133 -11.01 -12.21 2.89
N THR A 134 -11.68 -12.97 2.01
CA THR A 134 -11.13 -14.16 1.33
C THR A 134 -10.14 -13.81 0.22
N GLU A 135 -10.09 -12.56 -0.24
CA GLU A 135 -9.16 -12.11 -1.29
C GLU A 135 -7.70 -12.40 -0.94
N LEU A 136 -7.33 -12.29 0.34
CA LEU A 136 -5.98 -12.60 0.80
C LEU A 136 -5.60 -14.08 0.61
N LEU A 137 -6.57 -14.99 0.60
CA LEU A 137 -6.35 -16.44 0.45
C LEU A 137 -6.04 -16.83 -1.00
N ASN A 138 -6.44 -16.01 -1.97
CA ASN A 138 -6.20 -16.28 -3.40
C ASN A 138 -4.84 -15.76 -3.89
N ARG A 139 -4.06 -15.11 -3.02
CA ARG A 139 -2.72 -14.65 -3.38
C ARG A 139 -1.74 -15.82 -3.32
N PRO A 140 -0.92 -16.05 -4.36
CA PRO A 140 0.13 -17.05 -4.29
C PRO A 140 1.15 -16.61 -3.23
N VAL A 141 1.25 -17.39 -2.15
CA VAL A 141 2.24 -17.18 -1.08
C VAL A 141 3.26 -18.30 -1.16
N GLY A 142 4.53 -17.93 -1.25
CA GLY A 142 5.63 -18.90 -1.25
C GLY A 142 6.97 -18.23 -1.51
N ARG A 143 8.04 -18.97 -1.26
CA ARG A 143 9.38 -18.57 -1.67
C ARG A 143 9.75 -19.34 -2.94
N VAL A 144 10.38 -18.62 -3.86
CA VAL A 144 11.06 -19.22 -5.01
C VAL A 144 12.55 -19.22 -4.71
N TYR A 145 13.23 -20.31 -5.05
CA TYR A 145 14.69 -20.37 -5.00
C TYR A 145 15.26 -19.57 -6.18
N GLN A 146 15.89 -18.44 -5.88
CA GLN A 146 16.46 -17.55 -6.88
C GLN A 146 17.74 -16.89 -6.34
N GLY A 147 18.61 -16.46 -7.25
CA GLY A 147 19.84 -15.75 -6.91
C GLY A 147 19.60 -14.49 -6.06
N PRO A 148 18.76 -13.55 -6.51
CA PRO A 148 18.48 -12.31 -5.79
C PRO A 148 17.76 -12.51 -4.44
N CYS A 149 17.95 -11.56 -3.53
CA CYS A 149 17.26 -11.52 -2.25
C CYS A 149 15.75 -11.38 -2.42
N SER A 150 14.97 -12.21 -1.74
CA SER A 150 13.50 -12.09 -1.72
C SER A 150 12.96 -11.16 -0.64
N ALA A 151 13.79 -10.70 0.31
CA ALA A 151 13.34 -9.82 1.38
C ALA A 151 13.10 -8.39 0.88
N VAL A 152 12.13 -7.69 1.47
CA VAL A 152 11.97 -6.24 1.34
C VAL A 152 12.96 -5.57 2.28
N LEU A 153 13.61 -4.48 1.85
CA LEU A 153 14.61 -3.80 2.67
C LEU A 153 13.94 -3.28 3.95
N GLY A 154 14.48 -3.66 5.11
CA GLY A 154 13.94 -3.30 6.43
C GLY A 154 12.71 -4.09 6.90
N ASP A 155 12.27 -5.10 6.13
CA ASP A 155 11.25 -6.03 6.65
C ASP A 155 11.81 -6.95 7.74
N ARG A 156 10.94 -7.79 8.33
CA ARG A 156 11.32 -8.72 9.41
C ARG A 156 12.42 -9.72 9.02
N MET A 157 12.54 -10.03 7.73
CA MET A 157 13.50 -10.99 7.21
C MET A 157 14.83 -10.32 6.90
N CYS A 158 14.83 -9.04 6.52
CA CYS A 158 16.00 -8.24 6.22
C CYS A 158 16.59 -7.60 7.49
N GLN A 159 15.77 -7.02 8.35
CA GLN A 159 16.17 -6.41 9.64
C GLN A 159 17.10 -5.19 9.55
N VAL A 160 17.45 -4.71 8.35
CA VAL A 160 18.17 -3.43 8.21
C VAL A 160 17.31 -2.31 8.76
N ASN A 161 17.86 -1.51 9.67
CA ASN A 161 17.19 -0.30 10.13
C ASN A 161 17.25 0.78 9.04
N VAL A 162 16.23 0.86 8.21
CA VAL A 162 16.14 1.85 7.12
C VAL A 162 15.99 3.29 7.62
N SER A 163 15.66 3.48 8.90
CA SER A 163 15.60 4.80 9.53
C SER A 163 16.96 5.29 10.02
N ASP A 164 18.01 4.48 9.93
CA ASP A 164 19.37 4.92 10.20
C ASP A 164 19.77 6.03 9.20
N THR A 165 20.45 7.06 9.69
CA THR A 165 20.98 8.17 8.88
C THR A 165 21.94 7.73 7.77
N LEU A 166 22.53 6.53 7.87
CA LEU A 166 23.30 5.92 6.78
C LEU A 166 22.43 5.53 5.59
N PHE A 167 21.15 5.23 5.83
CA PHE A 167 20.21 4.71 4.83
C PHE A 167 19.02 5.62 4.56
N ALA A 168 18.78 6.64 5.38
CA ALA A 168 17.74 7.63 5.18
C ALA A 168 18.30 9.05 5.27
N HIS A 169 17.80 9.93 4.40
CA HIS A 169 18.17 11.34 4.41
C HIS A 169 16.99 12.23 4.08
N ASP A 170 16.72 13.21 4.93
CA ASP A 170 15.66 14.20 4.70
C ASP A 170 16.24 15.36 3.86
N ALA A 171 15.57 15.68 2.76
CA ALA A 171 15.97 16.71 1.82
C ALA A 171 14.77 17.55 1.36
N SER A 172 15.02 18.81 1.05
CA SER A 172 14.03 19.69 0.43
C SER A 172 14.15 19.66 -1.09
N VAL A 173 13.03 19.51 -1.77
CA VAL A 173 12.96 19.50 -3.24
C VAL A 173 13.31 20.90 -3.77
N VAL A 174 14.27 20.98 -4.71
CA VAL A 174 14.72 22.24 -5.31
C VAL A 174 13.97 22.55 -6.60
N SER A 175 13.83 21.57 -7.47
CA SER A 175 13.03 21.69 -8.69
C SER A 175 12.39 20.37 -9.07
N ILE A 176 11.32 20.45 -9.86
CA ILE A 176 10.47 19.33 -10.22
C ILE A 176 10.21 19.40 -11.72
N ASP A 177 10.40 18.28 -12.40
CA ASP A 177 10.00 18.08 -13.79
C ASP A 177 8.98 16.93 -13.87
N ALA A 178 7.81 17.24 -14.43
CA ALA A 178 6.69 16.32 -14.63
C ALA A 178 6.29 15.47 -13.41
N ASN A 179 6.44 16.00 -12.18
CA ASN A 179 6.20 15.31 -10.91
C ASN A 179 6.91 13.95 -10.77
N ARG A 180 8.00 13.76 -11.52
CA ARG A 180 8.71 12.49 -11.69
C ARG A 180 10.22 12.63 -11.56
N SER A 181 10.80 13.73 -12.05
CA SER A 181 12.22 14.03 -11.84
C SER A 181 12.33 15.14 -10.80
N LEU A 182 13.04 14.85 -9.72
CA LEU A 182 13.20 15.74 -8.58
C LEU A 182 14.68 16.10 -8.45
N SER A 183 14.98 17.39 -8.31
CA SER A 183 16.34 17.85 -8.02
C SER A 183 16.48 18.28 -6.57
N PHE A 184 17.67 18.06 -6.02
CA PHE A 184 18.06 18.39 -4.66
C PHE A 184 19.41 19.10 -4.68
N ALA A 185 19.72 19.80 -3.59
CA ALA A 185 21.09 20.20 -3.31
C ALA A 185 22.01 18.97 -3.32
N MET A 186 23.30 19.18 -3.60
CA MET A 186 24.26 18.08 -3.58
C MET A 186 24.31 17.44 -2.19
N LEU A 187 24.30 16.10 -2.16
CA LEU A 187 24.39 15.29 -0.95
C LEU A 187 25.73 14.53 -0.94
N PRO A 188 26.82 15.14 -0.42
CA PRO A 188 28.17 14.60 -0.55
C PRO A 188 28.42 13.35 0.30
N ALA A 189 27.59 13.10 1.31
CA ALA A 189 27.69 11.91 2.17
C ALA A 189 27.27 10.61 1.46
N PHE A 190 26.62 10.71 0.29
CA PHE A 190 26.10 9.58 -0.44
C PHE A 190 26.77 9.48 -1.81
N GLU A 191 27.12 8.28 -2.21
CA GLU A 191 27.68 8.01 -3.53
C GLU A 191 26.63 8.17 -4.64
N ASP A 192 27.07 8.18 -5.90
CA ASP A 192 26.20 8.11 -7.06
C ASP A 192 25.41 6.78 -7.05
N GLY A 193 24.12 6.83 -7.36
CA GLY A 193 23.25 5.65 -7.32
C GLY A 193 22.91 5.11 -5.93
N TRP A 194 23.30 5.77 -4.83
CA TRP A 194 23.03 5.33 -3.46
C TRP A 194 21.54 5.07 -3.18
N PHE A 195 20.65 5.90 -3.71
CA PHE A 195 19.20 5.77 -3.52
C PHE A 195 18.52 4.99 -4.66
N GLN A 196 19.27 4.49 -5.65
CA GLN A 196 18.69 3.80 -6.81
C GLN A 196 17.99 2.48 -6.41
N ARG A 197 16.73 2.30 -6.82
CA ARG A 197 15.82 1.23 -6.35
C ARG A 197 15.42 1.34 -4.88
N GLY A 198 15.65 2.50 -4.26
CA GLY A 198 15.07 2.89 -3.00
C GLY A 198 13.70 3.51 -3.21
N TYR A 199 13.27 4.31 -2.24
CA TYR A 199 12.03 5.06 -2.34
C TYR A 199 12.17 6.43 -1.68
N ILE A 200 11.28 7.33 -2.07
CA ILE A 200 11.04 8.56 -1.35
C ILE A 200 9.79 8.43 -0.51
N GLU A 201 9.77 9.10 0.64
CA GLU A 201 8.58 9.34 1.45
C GLU A 201 8.39 10.84 1.59
N VAL A 202 7.22 11.36 1.26
CA VAL A 202 6.95 12.79 1.33
C VAL A 202 6.53 13.18 2.75
N LEU A 203 7.23 14.16 3.33
CA LEU A 203 7.05 14.58 4.73
C LEU A 203 6.24 15.87 4.88
N SER A 204 6.03 16.63 3.80
CA SER A 204 5.25 17.88 3.83
C SER A 204 4.47 18.11 2.53
N GLY A 205 3.63 19.15 2.53
CA GLY A 205 2.89 19.56 1.34
C GLY A 205 1.68 18.67 1.02
N ALA A 206 1.10 18.85 -0.16
CA ALA A 206 -0.11 18.13 -0.58
C ALA A 206 0.12 16.62 -0.75
N ALA A 207 1.35 16.23 -1.08
CA ALA A 207 1.74 14.83 -1.27
C ALA A 207 2.17 14.13 0.03
N ILE A 208 1.99 14.72 1.21
CA ILE A 208 2.41 14.13 2.48
C ILE A 208 1.93 12.68 2.66
N GLY A 209 2.85 11.81 3.09
CA GLY A 209 2.61 10.38 3.29
C GLY A 209 2.63 9.54 2.01
N LEU A 210 2.74 10.15 0.81
CA LEU A 210 2.93 9.40 -0.42
C LEU A 210 4.37 8.89 -0.55
N THR A 211 4.51 7.71 -1.14
CA THR A 211 5.80 7.09 -1.42
C THR A 211 6.02 6.91 -2.92
N GLY A 212 7.26 7.11 -3.38
CA GLY A 212 7.63 6.93 -4.79
C GLY A 212 8.88 6.07 -4.96
N VAL A 213 8.87 5.08 -5.85
CA VAL A 213 10.04 4.22 -6.10
C VAL A 213 11.06 4.95 -6.96
N ILE A 214 12.32 4.94 -6.53
CA ILE A 214 13.42 5.60 -7.23
C ILE A 214 13.94 4.71 -8.37
N LYS A 215 13.79 5.21 -9.60
CA LYS A 215 14.30 4.58 -10.83
C LYS A 215 15.79 4.82 -11.02
N ARG A 216 16.22 6.07 -10.86
CA ARG A 216 17.59 6.52 -11.08
C ARG A 216 17.92 7.57 -10.04
N ASP A 217 19.16 7.54 -9.61
CA ASP A 217 19.78 8.51 -8.72
C ASP A 217 21.09 8.93 -9.35
N ARG A 218 21.24 10.22 -9.66
CA ARG A 218 22.42 10.80 -10.30
C ARG A 218 22.96 11.93 -9.46
N ALA A 219 24.17 11.79 -8.95
CA ALA A 219 24.91 12.84 -8.28
C ALA A 219 25.74 13.63 -9.31
N THR A 220 25.66 14.95 -9.26
CA THR A 220 26.53 15.88 -9.99
C THR A 220 27.30 16.75 -8.98
N PRO A 221 28.34 17.50 -9.39
CA PRO A 221 29.09 18.32 -8.44
C PRO A 221 28.27 19.38 -7.68
N SER A 222 27.12 19.80 -8.22
CA SER A 222 26.29 20.87 -7.64
C SER A 222 24.89 20.44 -7.20
N SER A 223 24.41 19.28 -7.64
CA SER A 223 23.05 18.81 -7.35
C SER A 223 22.94 17.29 -7.42
N ARG A 224 21.87 16.75 -6.84
CA ARG A 224 21.45 15.36 -7.04
C ARG A 224 20.09 15.33 -7.75
N VAL A 225 19.94 14.44 -8.73
CA VAL A 225 18.70 14.27 -9.50
C VAL A 225 18.17 12.86 -9.30
N ILE A 226 16.94 12.77 -8.83
CA ILE A 226 16.21 11.52 -8.59
C ILE A 226 15.07 11.42 -9.59
N ASP A 227 15.07 10.35 -10.39
CA ASP A 227 13.92 10.01 -11.23
C ASP A 227 13.10 8.92 -10.54
N LEU A 228 11.79 9.13 -10.46
CA LEU A 228 10.83 8.15 -9.99
C LEU A 228 10.38 7.21 -11.11
N TRP A 229 9.96 6.00 -10.74
CA TRP A 229 9.44 5.03 -11.70
C TRP A 229 8.11 5.48 -12.31
N GLN A 230 7.28 6.10 -11.48
CA GLN A 230 6.00 6.71 -11.82
C GLN A 230 5.92 8.08 -11.13
N PRO A 231 5.21 9.07 -11.71
CA PRO A 231 4.91 10.31 -11.02
C PRO A 231 4.11 10.04 -9.73
N LEU A 232 4.25 10.90 -8.72
CA LEU A 232 3.38 10.83 -7.55
C LEU A 232 1.95 11.25 -7.92
N GLY A 233 0.97 10.65 -7.23
CA GLY A 233 -0.45 10.93 -7.46
C GLY A 233 -0.93 12.28 -6.90
N ALA A 234 -0.09 13.00 -6.16
CA ALA A 234 -0.32 14.40 -5.77
C ALA A 234 0.85 15.28 -6.19
N THR A 235 0.58 16.56 -6.46
CA THR A 235 1.59 17.53 -6.89
C THR A 235 2.58 17.83 -5.77
N LEU A 236 3.87 17.73 -6.06
CA LEU A 236 4.94 18.29 -5.24
C LEU A 236 5.23 19.74 -5.65
N VAL A 237 5.67 20.54 -4.69
CA VAL A 237 6.17 21.91 -4.94
C VAL A 237 7.62 22.06 -4.46
N PRO A 238 8.43 22.95 -5.08
CA PRO A 238 9.74 23.29 -4.55
C PRO A 238 9.65 23.75 -3.09
N GLY A 239 10.56 23.25 -2.25
CA GLY A 239 10.57 23.47 -0.81
C GLY A 239 9.95 22.33 0.01
N ASP A 240 9.14 21.46 -0.61
CA ASP A 240 8.60 20.28 0.09
C ASP A 240 9.73 19.39 0.63
N SER A 241 9.56 18.94 1.87
CA SER A 241 10.48 18.02 2.55
C SER A 241 10.11 16.59 2.21
N ILE A 242 11.12 15.81 1.84
CA ILE A 242 11.01 14.37 1.58
C ILE A 242 12.13 13.62 2.29
N ARG A 243 11.89 12.35 2.58
CA ARG A 243 12.91 11.40 3.01
C ARG A 243 13.33 10.53 1.83
N LEU A 244 14.60 10.55 1.49
CA LEU A 244 15.24 9.62 0.56
C LEU A 244 15.68 8.38 1.34
N VAL A 245 15.22 7.19 0.95
CA VAL A 245 15.63 5.91 1.55
C VAL A 245 16.48 5.12 0.58
N ALA A 246 17.58 4.56 1.08
CA ALA A 246 18.61 3.87 0.32
C ALA A 246 18.05 2.70 -0.48
N GLY A 247 18.61 2.51 -1.68
CA GLY A 247 18.20 1.44 -2.56
C GLY A 247 18.87 0.10 -2.29
N CYS A 248 18.14 -0.98 -2.53
CA CYS A 248 18.62 -2.35 -2.47
C CYS A 248 18.37 -3.04 -3.82
N ASP A 249 19.44 -3.40 -4.52
CA ASP A 249 19.39 -4.11 -5.80
C ASP A 249 19.20 -5.63 -5.66
N LYS A 250 18.98 -6.11 -4.42
CA LYS A 250 18.79 -7.51 -4.05
C LYS A 250 20.02 -8.41 -4.28
N ARG A 251 21.19 -7.85 -4.59
CA ARG A 251 22.43 -8.63 -4.76
C ARG A 251 23.10 -8.91 -3.42
N PHE A 252 23.76 -10.07 -3.32
CA PHE A 252 24.49 -10.46 -2.11
C PHE A 252 25.63 -9.51 -1.79
N GLU A 253 26.37 -9.05 -2.80
CA GLU A 253 27.47 -8.10 -2.63
C GLU A 253 26.99 -6.79 -2.00
N THR A 254 25.94 -6.17 -2.56
CA THR A 254 25.33 -4.95 -1.99
C THR A 254 24.83 -5.18 -0.57
N CYS A 255 24.19 -6.32 -0.31
CA CYS A 255 23.72 -6.67 1.03
C CYS A 255 24.86 -6.76 2.06
N ARG A 256 26.02 -7.29 1.65
CA ARG A 256 27.22 -7.39 2.49
C ARG A 256 27.97 -6.06 2.63
N LEU A 257 28.20 -5.35 1.54
CA LEU A 257 29.09 -4.19 1.53
C LEU A 257 28.38 -2.90 1.95
N LYS A 258 27.17 -2.66 1.45
CA LYS A 258 26.42 -1.43 1.73
C LYS A 258 25.67 -1.51 3.06
N PHE A 259 25.09 -2.66 3.38
CA PHE A 259 24.19 -2.83 4.52
C PHE A 259 24.78 -3.66 5.66
N ASP A 260 25.97 -4.26 5.48
CA ASP A 260 26.59 -5.19 6.43
C ASP A 260 25.63 -6.29 6.95
N ASN A 261 24.78 -6.80 6.06
CA ASN A 261 23.63 -7.62 6.44
C ASN A 261 23.59 -8.98 5.74
N ALA A 262 24.77 -9.54 5.47
CA ALA A 262 24.90 -10.82 4.76
C ALA A 262 24.19 -11.98 5.49
N LEU A 263 24.11 -11.95 6.82
CA LEU A 263 23.47 -12.99 7.63
C LEU A 263 21.97 -13.11 7.37
N ASN A 264 21.31 -12.00 7.07
CA ASN A 264 19.86 -11.95 6.83
C ASN A 264 19.50 -12.02 5.34
N TYR A 265 20.46 -12.33 4.46
CA TYR A 265 20.21 -12.46 3.04
C TYR A 265 19.25 -13.62 2.74
N GLN A 266 18.14 -13.31 2.05
CA GLN A 266 17.07 -14.29 1.76
C GLN A 266 17.13 -14.86 0.33
N GLY A 267 18.21 -14.60 -0.41
CA GLY A 267 18.45 -15.19 -1.73
C GLY A 267 19.42 -16.37 -1.68
N PHE A 268 19.64 -17.00 -2.83
CA PHE A 268 20.50 -18.16 -3.00
C PHE A 268 21.62 -17.83 -4.00
N PRO A 269 22.70 -17.13 -3.56
CA PRO A 269 23.69 -16.55 -4.48
C PRO A 269 24.53 -17.60 -5.23
N ASP A 270 24.56 -18.84 -4.73
CA ASP A 270 25.29 -19.97 -5.30
C ASP A 270 24.38 -20.98 -6.01
N ILE A 271 23.11 -20.63 -6.25
CA ILE A 271 22.20 -21.54 -6.94
C ILE A 271 22.77 -21.87 -8.33
N PRO A 272 23.03 -23.15 -8.65
CA PRO A 272 23.56 -23.49 -9.96
C PRO A 272 22.55 -23.19 -11.06
N GLU A 273 23.03 -22.73 -12.21
CA GLU A 273 22.20 -22.56 -13.41
C GLU A 273 21.73 -23.92 -13.95
N GLU A 274 20.62 -23.94 -14.70
CA GLU A 274 20.04 -25.17 -15.24
C GLU A 274 21.02 -25.98 -16.08
N ASP A 275 21.88 -25.29 -16.84
CA ASP A 275 22.92 -25.90 -17.65
C ASP A 275 23.87 -26.78 -16.82
N TRP A 276 24.15 -26.42 -15.56
CA TRP A 276 25.00 -27.23 -14.68
C TRP A 276 24.36 -28.59 -14.35
N MET A 277 23.04 -28.66 -14.26
CA MET A 277 22.33 -29.93 -14.02
C MET A 277 22.47 -30.92 -15.19
N LEU A 278 22.77 -30.42 -16.40
CA LEU A 278 22.94 -31.22 -17.60
C LEU A 278 24.41 -31.57 -17.90
N VAL A 279 25.37 -31.01 -17.14
CA VAL A 279 26.79 -31.29 -17.35
C VAL A 279 27.13 -32.69 -16.85
N TYR A 280 27.48 -33.58 -17.78
CA TYR A 280 28.12 -34.84 -17.45
C TYR A 280 29.54 -34.59 -16.92
N PRO A 281 29.94 -35.16 -15.78
CA PRO A 281 31.28 -34.95 -15.22
C PRO A 281 32.42 -35.25 -16.20
N SER A 282 32.24 -36.24 -17.09
CA SER A 282 33.21 -36.60 -18.12
C SER A 282 33.45 -35.52 -19.19
N ARG A 283 32.57 -34.51 -19.28
CA ARG A 283 32.65 -33.38 -20.21
C ARG A 283 32.93 -32.05 -19.48
N ALA A 284 33.17 -32.07 -18.17
CA ALA A 284 33.45 -30.87 -17.41
C ALA A 284 34.85 -30.32 -17.76
N LYS A 285 34.94 -28.99 -17.97
CA LYS A 285 36.22 -28.30 -18.27
C LYS A 285 37.20 -28.33 -17.09
N SER A 286 36.72 -28.50 -15.87
CA SER A 286 37.52 -28.63 -14.66
C SER A 286 36.85 -29.59 -13.69
N LEU A 287 37.66 -30.45 -13.07
CA LEU A 287 37.25 -31.42 -12.05
C LEU A 287 37.85 -31.11 -10.67
N ALA A 288 38.62 -30.02 -10.55
CA ALA A 288 39.15 -29.57 -9.27
C ALA A 288 38.05 -28.83 -8.47
N GLY A 289 38.09 -28.95 -7.14
CA GLY A 289 37.17 -28.24 -6.25
C GLY A 289 37.48 -26.74 -6.19
N GLY A 290 36.45 -25.89 -6.23
CA GLY A 290 36.59 -24.44 -6.16
C GLY A 290 35.26 -23.69 -6.26
N SER A 291 35.30 -22.37 -6.07
CA SER A 291 34.15 -21.49 -6.31
C SER A 291 33.74 -21.52 -7.78
N ARG A 292 32.43 -21.44 -8.04
CA ARG A 292 31.84 -21.28 -9.38
C ARG A 292 31.20 -19.92 -9.61
N ARG A 293 31.29 -19.02 -8.63
CA ARG A 293 30.93 -17.61 -8.79
C ARG A 293 31.88 -16.91 -9.74
#